data_AF-A0A1M6TM84-F1
#
_entry.id   AF-A0A1M6TM84-F1
#
_cell.length_a   1.000
_cell.length_b   1.000
_cell.length_c   1.000
_cell.angle_alpha   90.00
_cell.angle_beta   90.00
_cell.angle_gamma   90.00
#
_symmetry.space_group_name_H-M   'P 1'
#
loop_
_entity.id
_entity.type
_entity.pdbx_description
1 polymer ?
#
loop_
_entity_poly.entity_id
_entity_poly.type
_entity_poly.pdbx_seq_one_letter_code
_entity_poly.pdbx_strand_id
1 'polypeptide(L)'
;MFDLRVVVEEVRGFCDLPMRSGDYFEVRGGRIIVPEGKHICLWALSAMLPMFPAKQRKIDEENDWLPSTQHMCCPDPNGMVIYRIDRIADDSSNTQQAVKKVEQERNKPFPRMLVDEKVCTGCRSCELACSFHKKGFFLAEEARVRVMKDEENGLDRPQVCRQCGNARCVQACPEGALERHPETHAIILNAELCVGCAACAEACPFGSIHFKEQQPVICDLCGGDPRCIERCATGALRFGRAGEAALKGGARAVMKGGQ
;
A
#
# COMPACT_ATOMS: atom_id res chain seq x y z
N MET A 1 -4.54 26.80 -1.61
CA MET A 1 -5.26 25.72 -0.89
C MET A 1 -6.28 25.17 -1.87
N PHE A 2 -6.34 23.86 -2.08
CA PHE A 2 -7.32 23.28 -3.02
C PHE A 2 -8.71 23.27 -2.39
N ASP A 3 -9.74 23.42 -3.22
CA ASP A 3 -11.12 23.15 -2.82
C ASP A 3 -11.42 21.65 -3.00
N LEU A 4 -12.27 21.09 -2.14
CA LEU A 4 -12.63 19.67 -2.19
C LEU A 4 -14.12 19.49 -2.45
N ARG A 5 -14.48 18.47 -3.21
CA ARG A 5 -15.84 17.91 -3.27
C ARG A 5 -15.81 16.53 -2.63
N VAL A 6 -16.70 16.31 -1.68
CA VAL A 6 -16.90 15.01 -1.05
C VAL A 6 -18.24 14.47 -1.53
N VAL A 7 -18.24 13.33 -2.22
CA VAL A 7 -19.43 12.73 -2.84
C VAL A 7 -19.69 11.38 -2.19
N VAL A 8 -20.95 11.06 -1.90
CA VAL A 8 -21.38 9.70 -1.58
C VAL A 8 -21.34 8.89 -2.86
N GLU A 9 -20.41 7.95 -2.96
CA GLU A 9 -20.28 7.10 -4.14
C GLU A 9 -21.22 5.89 -4.03
N GLU A 10 -21.20 5.23 -2.89
CA GLU A 10 -21.94 3.98 -2.67
C GLU A 10 -22.43 3.86 -1.23
N VAL A 11 -23.61 3.29 -1.04
CA VAL A 11 -24.16 2.92 0.28
C VAL A 11 -24.23 1.40 0.32
N ARG A 12 -23.30 0.75 1.04
CA ARG A 12 -23.21 -0.73 1.07
C ARG A 12 -24.04 -1.37 2.17
N GLY A 13 -24.41 -0.61 3.18
CA GLY A 13 -25.16 -1.08 4.33
C GLY A 13 -26.45 -0.29 4.55
N PHE A 14 -26.93 -0.30 5.79
CA PHE A 14 -28.11 0.43 6.23
C PHE A 14 -27.70 1.73 6.94
N CYS A 15 -27.94 2.87 6.30
CA CYS A 15 -27.57 4.17 6.85
C CYS A 15 -28.75 4.81 7.60
N ASP A 16 -28.63 4.94 8.93
CA ASP A 16 -29.68 5.52 9.80
C ASP A 16 -30.06 6.96 9.44
N LEU A 17 -29.07 7.75 8.98
CA LEU A 17 -29.28 9.07 8.41
C LEU A 17 -29.12 8.96 6.89
N PRO A 18 -30.21 8.82 6.11
CA PRO A 18 -30.18 8.20 4.79
C PRO A 18 -29.47 9.06 3.74
N MET A 19 -28.15 8.92 3.70
CA MET A 19 -27.30 9.41 2.60
C MET A 19 -27.64 8.63 1.32
N ARG A 20 -27.59 9.29 0.17
CA ARG A 20 -27.84 8.67 -1.14
C ARG A 20 -26.63 8.80 -2.03
N SER A 21 -26.36 7.80 -2.87
CA SER A 21 -25.36 7.92 -3.92
C SER A 21 -25.60 9.19 -4.76
N GLY A 22 -24.54 9.97 -4.94
CA GLY A 22 -24.58 11.28 -5.58
C GLY A 22 -24.77 12.47 -4.64
N ASP A 23 -25.17 12.28 -3.38
CA ASP A 23 -25.16 13.36 -2.39
C ASP A 23 -23.72 13.88 -2.22
N TYR A 24 -23.56 15.18 -2.03
CA TYR A 24 -22.22 15.78 -1.90
C TYR A 24 -22.22 17.01 -1.00
N PHE A 25 -21.02 17.37 -0.56
CA PHE A 25 -20.72 18.66 0.05
C PHE A 25 -19.34 19.12 -0.40
N GLU A 26 -19.04 20.40 -0.18
CA GLU A 26 -17.77 20.99 -0.57
C GLU A 26 -17.01 21.52 0.63
N VAL A 27 -15.67 21.48 0.55
CA VAL A 27 -14.79 22.09 1.53
C VAL A 27 -13.98 23.18 0.84
N ARG A 28 -14.28 24.45 1.16
CA ARG A 28 -13.68 25.62 0.52
C ARG A 28 -13.16 26.60 1.55
N GLY A 29 -11.87 26.95 1.48
CA GLY A 29 -11.26 27.91 2.41
C GLY A 29 -11.52 27.63 3.89
N GLY A 30 -11.51 26.36 4.30
CA GLY A 30 -11.79 25.93 5.68
C GLY A 30 -13.28 25.86 6.07
N ARG A 31 -14.21 26.10 5.13
CA ARG A 31 -15.66 26.02 5.35
C ARG A 31 -16.21 24.74 4.72
N ILE A 32 -17.18 24.13 5.39
CA ILE A 32 -17.98 23.04 4.83
C ILE A 32 -19.26 23.67 4.26
N ILE A 33 -19.54 23.42 2.98
CA ILE A 33 -20.68 23.95 2.25
C ILE A 33 -21.56 22.76 1.84
N VAL A 34 -22.77 22.72 2.38
CA VAL A 34 -23.76 21.67 2.10
C VAL A 34 -24.83 22.24 1.18
N PRO A 35 -25.20 21.56 0.07
CA PRO A 35 -26.30 22.00 -0.77
C PRO A 35 -27.61 22.16 0.01
N GLU A 36 -28.47 23.06 -0.44
CA GLU A 36 -29.74 23.34 0.23
C GLU A 36 -30.60 22.08 0.37
N GLY A 37 -31.17 21.87 1.57
CA GLY A 37 -31.98 20.70 1.89
C GLY A 37 -31.20 19.38 2.04
N LYS A 38 -29.86 19.41 1.90
CA LYS A 38 -28.98 18.26 2.18
C LYS A 38 -28.36 18.36 3.57
N HIS A 39 -27.77 17.26 4.00
CA HIS A 39 -27.10 17.16 5.29
C HIS A 39 -25.83 16.31 5.14
N ILE A 40 -24.98 16.33 6.17
CA ILE A 40 -23.84 15.44 6.30
C ILE A 40 -24.02 14.67 7.60
N CYS A 41 -23.81 13.35 7.55
CA CYS A 41 -23.74 12.53 8.75
C CYS A 41 -22.52 12.90 9.60
N LEU A 42 -22.73 13.21 10.88
CA LEU A 42 -21.67 13.59 11.81
C LEU A 42 -20.60 12.50 11.98
N TRP A 43 -21.00 11.23 11.90
CA TRP A 43 -20.10 10.08 12.04
C TRP A 43 -19.21 9.92 10.81
N ALA A 44 -19.78 10.10 9.62
CA ALA A 44 -19.00 10.13 8.39
C ALA A 44 -18.04 11.34 8.39
N LEU A 45 -18.52 12.50 8.87
CA LEU A 45 -17.72 13.70 8.98
C LEU A 45 -16.54 13.50 9.94
N SER A 46 -16.73 12.89 11.12
CA SER A 46 -15.64 12.66 12.08
C SER A 46 -14.51 11.79 11.52
N ALA A 47 -14.86 10.79 10.69
CA ALA A 47 -13.88 9.97 10.00
C ALA A 47 -13.13 10.71 8.88
N MET A 48 -13.78 11.67 8.21
CA MET A 48 -13.20 12.39 7.07
C MET A 48 -12.50 13.70 7.42
N LEU A 49 -12.84 14.34 8.55
CA LEU A 49 -12.32 15.64 8.96
C LEU A 49 -10.79 15.76 8.93
N PRO A 50 -10.02 14.77 9.44
CA PRO A 50 -8.54 14.83 9.37
C PRO A 50 -8.01 14.90 7.93
N MET A 51 -8.77 14.39 6.97
CA MET A 51 -8.37 14.32 5.57
C MET A 51 -8.56 15.63 4.83
N PHE A 52 -9.45 16.54 5.28
CA PHE A 52 -9.69 17.77 4.52
C PHE A 52 -8.47 18.69 4.52
N PRO A 53 -7.91 19.13 5.66
CA PRO A 53 -6.74 20.01 5.65
C PRO A 53 -5.55 19.35 4.93
N ALA A 54 -5.38 18.04 5.15
CA ALA A 54 -4.36 17.24 4.51
C ALA A 54 -4.51 17.24 2.98
N LYS A 55 -5.71 17.05 2.45
CA LYS A 55 -5.98 17.06 1.00
C LYS A 55 -6.03 18.45 0.39
N GLN A 56 -6.25 19.50 1.18
CA GLN A 56 -6.25 20.89 0.73
C GLN A 56 -4.84 21.49 0.54
N ARG A 57 -3.79 20.84 1.07
CA ARG A 57 -2.39 21.28 0.92
C ARG A 57 -1.75 20.86 -0.40
N LYS A 58 -0.72 21.57 -0.84
CA LYS A 58 0.17 21.13 -1.91
C LYS A 58 1.07 20.00 -1.39
N ILE A 59 1.18 18.93 -2.16
CA ILE A 59 1.94 17.73 -1.79
C ILE A 59 3.07 17.61 -2.80
N ASP A 60 4.30 17.89 -2.35
CA ASP A 60 5.50 17.88 -3.18
C ASP A 60 6.31 16.56 -3.04
N GLU A 61 5.91 15.66 -2.13
CA GLU A 61 6.56 14.34 -1.95
C GLU A 61 6.02 13.32 -2.96
N GLU A 62 6.94 12.70 -3.73
CA GLU A 62 6.61 11.78 -4.82
C GLU A 62 5.91 10.48 -4.38
N ASN A 63 6.06 10.06 -3.13
CA ASN A 63 5.52 8.79 -2.62
C ASN A 63 4.44 8.98 -1.53
N ASP A 64 3.87 10.17 -1.42
CA ASP A 64 2.78 10.44 -0.50
C ASP A 64 1.50 9.76 -1.02
N TRP A 65 0.89 8.91 -0.21
CA TRP A 65 -0.34 8.20 -0.56
C TRP A 65 -1.57 9.13 -0.55
N LEU A 66 -1.49 10.26 0.15
CA LEU A 66 -2.59 11.17 0.41
C LEU A 66 -3.31 11.71 -0.83
N PRO A 67 -2.66 12.04 -1.96
CA PRO A 67 -3.33 12.40 -3.21
C PRO A 67 -4.13 11.24 -3.82
N SER A 68 -3.59 10.02 -3.72
CA SER A 68 -4.17 8.82 -4.33
C SER A 68 -5.35 8.23 -3.56
N THR A 69 -5.42 8.45 -2.25
CA THR A 69 -6.54 7.94 -1.43
C THR A 69 -7.78 8.81 -1.61
N GLN A 70 -8.68 8.44 -2.53
CA GLN A 70 -9.92 9.19 -2.76
C GLN A 70 -11.07 8.71 -1.87
N HIS A 71 -11.08 7.43 -1.50
CA HIS A 71 -12.22 6.82 -0.84
C HIS A 71 -12.07 6.85 0.68
N MET A 72 -13.17 7.13 1.36
CA MET A 72 -13.33 7.09 2.81
C MET A 72 -14.61 6.33 3.15
N CYS A 73 -14.62 5.60 4.25
CA CYS A 73 -15.80 4.88 4.70
C CYS A 73 -16.35 5.55 5.97
N CYS A 74 -17.68 5.62 6.07
CA CYS A 74 -18.36 5.89 7.34
C CYS A 74 -17.91 4.86 8.38
N PRO A 75 -17.63 5.26 9.64
CA PRO A 75 -17.15 4.34 10.67
C PRO A 75 -18.24 3.42 11.22
N ASP A 76 -19.51 3.69 10.91
CA ASP A 76 -20.63 2.83 11.30
C ASP A 76 -20.58 1.50 10.50
N PRO A 77 -20.40 0.35 11.18
CA PRO A 77 -20.32 -0.96 10.54
C PRO A 77 -21.63 -1.38 9.88
N ASN A 78 -22.77 -0.82 10.29
CA ASN A 78 -24.06 -1.10 9.67
C ASN A 78 -24.28 -0.21 8.45
N GLY A 79 -23.88 1.07 8.51
CA GLY A 79 -24.03 2.02 7.42
C GLY A 79 -23.15 1.74 6.19
N MET A 80 -21.84 1.53 6.40
CA MET A 80 -20.85 1.33 5.32
C MET A 80 -21.01 2.26 4.11
N VAL A 81 -21.23 3.55 4.36
CA VAL A 81 -21.33 4.56 3.31
C VAL A 81 -19.93 4.91 2.81
N ILE A 82 -19.70 4.77 1.52
CA ILE A 82 -18.43 5.06 0.85
C ILE A 82 -18.50 6.46 0.25
N TYR A 83 -17.58 7.31 0.68
CA TYR A 83 -17.40 8.67 0.20
C TYR A 83 -16.15 8.77 -0.67
N ARG A 84 -16.21 9.59 -1.71
CA ARG A 84 -15.07 9.96 -2.54
C ARG A 84 -14.73 11.44 -2.37
N ILE A 85 -13.47 11.74 -2.10
CA ILE A 85 -12.96 13.10 -1.92
C ILE A 85 -12.11 13.49 -3.14
N ASP A 86 -12.60 14.47 -3.89
CA ASP A 86 -11.98 14.97 -5.11
C ASP A 86 -11.52 16.42 -4.93
N ARG A 87 -10.35 16.79 -5.49
CA ARG A 87 -9.92 18.19 -5.57
C ARG A 87 -10.63 18.90 -6.71
N ILE A 88 -11.40 19.94 -6.39
CA ILE A 88 -12.02 20.85 -7.36
C ILE A 88 -10.99 21.92 -7.72
N ALA A 89 -10.94 22.31 -9.00
CA ALA A 89 -10.18 23.48 -9.44
C ALA A 89 -11.17 24.60 -9.74
N ASP A 90 -10.74 25.87 -9.62
CA ASP A 90 -11.51 27.00 -10.15
C ASP A 90 -11.62 26.88 -11.67
N ASP A 91 -12.85 26.97 -12.17
CA ASP A 91 -13.27 26.63 -13.52
C ASP A 91 -12.40 27.28 -14.61
N SER A 92 -11.53 26.51 -15.26
CA SER A 92 -10.91 26.86 -16.55
C SER A 92 -10.40 25.62 -17.30
N SER A 93 -11.28 25.08 -18.15
CA SER A 93 -11.06 24.27 -19.37
C SER A 93 -10.05 23.10 -19.35
N ASN A 94 -10.57 21.89 -19.57
CA ASN A 94 -10.04 20.63 -20.17
C ASN A 94 -8.54 20.25 -20.01
N THR A 95 -7.60 21.18 -20.17
CA THR A 95 -6.17 21.03 -19.89
C THR A 95 -5.89 20.64 -18.43
N GLN A 96 -6.73 21.10 -17.49
CA GLN A 96 -6.59 20.81 -16.07
C GLN A 96 -6.88 19.34 -15.68
N GLN A 97 -7.75 18.63 -16.41
CA GLN A 97 -8.00 17.20 -16.14
C GLN A 97 -6.79 16.32 -16.48
N ALA A 98 -6.07 16.66 -17.56
CA ALA A 98 -4.84 15.98 -17.93
C ALA A 98 -3.73 16.25 -16.89
N VAL A 99 -3.56 17.49 -16.43
CA VAL A 99 -2.60 17.85 -15.38
C VAL A 99 -2.94 17.17 -14.04
N LYS A 100 -4.23 17.13 -13.64
CA LYS A 100 -4.68 16.42 -12.43
C LYS A 100 -4.38 14.93 -12.49
N LYS A 101 -4.61 14.28 -13.63
CA LYS A 101 -4.33 12.85 -13.82
C LYS A 101 -2.82 12.55 -13.77
N VAL A 102 -2.00 13.42 -14.37
CA VAL A 102 -0.53 13.31 -14.34
C VAL A 102 0.02 13.52 -12.93
N GLU A 103 -0.45 14.52 -12.17
CA GLU A 103 -0.04 14.72 -10.76
C GLU A 103 -0.53 13.60 -9.84
N GLN A 104 -1.73 13.07 -10.08
CA GLN A 104 -2.26 11.91 -9.34
C GLN A 104 -1.48 10.64 -9.63
N GLU A 105 -1.00 10.42 -10.87
CA GLU A 105 -0.14 9.30 -11.22
C GLU A 105 1.28 9.46 -10.65
N ARG A 106 1.82 10.68 -10.62
CA ARG A 106 3.15 10.98 -10.07
C ARG A 106 3.22 10.75 -8.56
N ASN A 107 2.13 11.02 -7.84
CA ASN A 107 2.05 10.82 -6.39
C ASN A 107 1.33 9.51 -6.00
N LYS A 108 1.32 8.50 -6.87
CA LYS A 108 0.86 7.16 -6.45
C LYS A 108 1.96 6.51 -5.62
N PRO A 109 1.61 5.82 -4.52
CA PRO A 109 2.59 5.06 -3.78
C PRO A 109 3.28 4.05 -4.70
N PHE A 110 4.58 3.87 -4.48
CA PHE A 110 5.36 2.91 -5.27
C PHE A 110 4.75 1.51 -5.16
N PRO A 111 4.80 0.72 -6.25
CA PRO A 111 4.41 -0.69 -6.18
C PRO A 111 5.18 -1.42 -5.10
N ARG A 112 4.48 -2.29 -4.37
CA ARG A 112 4.98 -2.99 -3.19
C ARG A 112 4.61 -4.46 -3.20
N MET A 113 5.23 -5.20 -2.28
CA MET A 113 4.86 -6.58 -2.01
C MET A 113 3.53 -6.64 -1.25
N LEU A 114 2.51 -7.20 -1.89
CA LEU A 114 1.22 -7.53 -1.33
C LEU A 114 1.23 -8.99 -0.90
N VAL A 115 0.62 -9.26 0.26
CA VAL A 115 0.60 -10.59 0.88
C VAL A 115 -0.83 -10.90 1.25
N ASP A 116 -1.29 -12.08 0.84
CA ASP A 116 -2.56 -12.68 1.23
C ASP A 116 -2.25 -14.01 1.94
N GLU A 117 -2.28 -13.96 3.27
CA GLU A 117 -1.96 -15.11 4.14
C GLU A 117 -3.02 -16.21 4.00
N LYS A 118 -4.27 -15.88 3.63
CA LYS A 118 -5.38 -16.82 3.59
C LYS A 118 -5.24 -17.89 2.50
N VAL A 119 -4.46 -17.58 1.47
CA VAL A 119 -4.24 -18.48 0.32
C VAL A 119 -2.82 -19.04 0.31
N CYS A 120 -2.02 -18.79 1.36
CA CYS A 120 -0.69 -19.36 1.48
C CYS A 120 -0.79 -20.81 1.98
N THR A 121 -0.19 -21.76 1.24
CA THR A 121 -0.13 -23.19 1.62
C THR A 121 1.18 -23.56 2.32
N GLY A 122 2.03 -22.58 2.58
CA GLY A 122 3.34 -22.79 3.18
C GLY A 122 4.31 -23.66 2.38
N CYS A 123 4.15 -23.76 1.06
CA CYS A 123 4.97 -24.62 0.19
C CYS A 123 6.45 -24.21 0.06
N ARG A 124 6.85 -23.05 0.61
CA ARG A 124 8.22 -22.49 0.58
C ARG A 124 8.83 -22.31 -0.81
N SER A 125 8.03 -22.40 -1.87
CA SER A 125 8.52 -22.22 -3.25
C SER A 125 9.06 -20.80 -3.50
N CYS A 126 8.55 -19.80 -2.78
CA CYS A 126 9.06 -18.44 -2.80
C CYS A 126 10.47 -18.30 -2.21
N GLU A 127 10.79 -19.06 -1.15
CA GLU A 127 12.13 -19.09 -0.53
C GLU A 127 13.15 -19.64 -1.52
N LEU A 128 12.86 -20.83 -2.07
CA LEU A 128 13.72 -21.51 -3.04
C LEU A 128 13.93 -20.68 -4.31
N ALA A 129 12.87 -20.04 -4.83
CA ALA A 129 12.99 -19.16 -5.99
C ALA A 129 13.88 -17.94 -5.69
N CYS A 130 13.78 -17.39 -4.48
CA CYS A 130 14.56 -16.23 -4.08
C CYS A 130 16.04 -16.58 -3.91
N SER A 131 16.37 -17.62 -3.14
CA SER A 131 17.76 -18.02 -2.89
C SER A 131 18.44 -18.47 -4.17
N PHE A 132 17.76 -19.23 -5.03
CA PHE A 132 18.31 -19.63 -6.33
C PHE A 132 18.62 -18.41 -7.19
N HIS A 133 17.70 -17.46 -7.30
CA HIS A 133 17.93 -16.26 -8.10
C HIS A 133 19.04 -15.37 -7.56
N LYS A 134 19.23 -15.31 -6.24
CA LYS A 134 20.21 -14.41 -5.60
C LYS A 134 21.59 -15.01 -5.39
N LYS A 135 21.68 -16.32 -5.19
CA LYS A 135 22.92 -17.02 -4.81
C LYS A 135 23.23 -18.23 -5.69
N GLY A 136 22.29 -18.70 -6.52
CA GLY A 136 22.45 -19.91 -7.33
C GLY A 136 22.19 -21.23 -6.58
N PHE A 137 21.81 -21.16 -5.30
CA PHE A 137 21.57 -22.35 -4.46
C PHE A 137 20.13 -22.37 -3.92
N PHE A 138 19.60 -23.57 -3.71
CA PHE A 138 18.27 -23.80 -3.16
C PHE A 138 18.29 -23.89 -1.63
N LEU A 139 18.78 -22.83 -0.97
CA LEU A 139 18.92 -22.75 0.49
C LEU A 139 17.95 -21.71 1.05
N ALA A 140 16.97 -22.13 1.84
CA ALA A 140 15.96 -21.22 2.39
C ALA A 140 16.57 -20.10 3.27
N GLU A 141 17.68 -20.39 3.96
CA GLU A 141 18.40 -19.42 4.80
C GLU A 141 19.01 -18.26 4.00
N GLU A 142 19.27 -18.45 2.70
CA GLU A 142 19.76 -17.41 1.78
C GLU A 142 18.64 -16.56 1.17
N ALA A 143 17.38 -16.97 1.36
CA ALA A 143 16.25 -16.31 0.77
C ALA A 143 15.93 -15.01 1.50
N ARG A 144 15.65 -13.96 0.74
CA ARG A 144 15.17 -12.65 1.24
C ARG A 144 13.68 -12.64 1.60
N VAL A 145 13.06 -13.81 1.68
CA VAL A 145 11.67 -14.10 2.05
C VAL A 145 11.66 -15.35 2.90
N ARG A 146 10.79 -15.41 3.91
CA ARG A 146 10.59 -16.59 4.76
C ARG A 146 9.11 -16.90 4.90
N VAL A 147 8.77 -18.17 5.04
CA VAL A 147 7.43 -18.66 5.33
C VAL A 147 7.43 -19.14 6.77
N MET A 148 6.77 -18.37 7.63
CA MET A 148 6.51 -18.77 9.00
C MET A 148 5.36 -19.75 9.01
N LYS A 149 5.57 -20.89 9.68
CA LYS A 149 4.54 -21.90 9.90
C LYS A 149 3.94 -21.71 11.27
N ASP A 150 2.63 -21.58 11.33
CA ASP A 150 1.82 -21.57 12.55
C ASP A 150 0.95 -22.83 12.51
N GLU A 151 1.55 -23.95 12.91
CA GLU A 151 0.94 -25.29 12.83
C GLU A 151 -0.27 -25.42 13.75
N GLU A 152 -0.26 -24.72 14.89
CA GLU A 152 -1.35 -24.71 15.87
C GLU A 152 -2.64 -24.14 15.26
N ASN A 153 -2.52 -23.04 14.51
CA ASN A 153 -3.67 -22.39 13.88
C ASN A 153 -3.90 -22.83 12.43
N GLY A 154 -3.03 -23.69 11.88
CA GLY A 154 -3.06 -24.08 10.47
C GLY A 154 -2.85 -22.90 9.52
N LEU A 155 -2.09 -21.88 9.94
CA LEU A 155 -1.85 -20.66 9.17
C LEU A 155 -0.39 -20.59 8.75
N ASP A 156 -0.14 -20.35 7.46
CA ASP A 156 1.22 -20.13 6.96
C ASP A 156 1.37 -18.69 6.48
N ARG A 157 2.36 -17.96 7.00
CA ARG A 157 2.54 -16.53 6.74
C ARG A 157 3.85 -16.26 6.02
N PRO A 158 3.83 -15.80 4.76
CA PRO A 158 5.05 -15.40 4.09
C PRO A 158 5.48 -14.01 4.60
N GLN A 159 6.56 -13.99 5.38
CA GLN A 159 7.27 -12.80 5.80
C GLN A 159 8.15 -12.29 4.65
N VAL A 160 7.71 -11.19 4.02
CA VAL A 160 8.39 -10.50 2.94
C VAL A 160 8.58 -9.03 3.27
N CYS A 161 9.70 -8.45 2.83
CA CYS A 161 9.86 -7.00 2.83
C CYS A 161 8.70 -6.36 2.07
N ARG A 162 7.96 -5.48 2.76
CA ARG A 162 6.79 -4.80 2.21
C ARG A 162 7.13 -3.60 1.33
N GLN A 163 8.42 -3.26 1.17
CA GLN A 163 8.86 -2.06 0.43
C GLN A 163 8.09 -0.80 0.87
N CYS A 164 7.97 -0.62 2.19
CA CYS A 164 7.15 0.40 2.84
C CYS A 164 7.44 1.78 2.25
N GLY A 165 6.44 2.59 1.94
CA GLY A 165 6.64 3.93 1.38
C GLY A 165 7.49 4.83 2.28
N ASN A 166 7.14 4.87 3.58
CA ASN A 166 8.02 5.37 4.63
C ASN A 166 8.85 4.21 5.20
N ALA A 167 10.07 4.04 4.71
CA ALA A 167 10.95 2.93 5.07
C ALA A 167 11.71 3.23 6.37
N ARG A 168 11.14 2.83 7.51
CA ARG A 168 11.76 3.01 8.84
C ARG A 168 13.16 2.40 8.93
N CYS A 169 13.40 1.28 8.24
CA CYS A 169 14.72 0.65 8.19
C CYS A 169 15.79 1.52 7.51
N VAL A 170 15.42 2.32 6.50
CA VAL A 170 16.30 3.30 5.85
C VAL A 170 16.61 4.44 6.83
N GLN A 171 15.57 5.00 7.47
CA GLN A 171 15.71 6.08 8.45
C GLN A 171 16.52 5.69 9.69
N ALA A 172 16.44 4.43 10.10
CA ALA A 172 17.15 3.92 11.26
C ALA A 172 18.63 3.62 10.99
N CYS A 173 19.10 3.66 9.74
CA CYS A 173 20.48 3.32 9.41
C CYS A 173 21.40 4.53 9.69
N PRO A 174 22.31 4.46 10.68
CA PRO A 174 23.17 5.60 11.03
C PRO A 174 24.21 5.93 9.94
N GLU A 175 24.69 4.90 9.23
CA GLU A 175 25.72 5.04 8.18
C GLU A 175 25.13 5.35 6.79
N GLY A 176 23.80 5.41 6.66
CA GLY A 176 23.15 5.57 5.35
C GLY A 176 23.37 4.39 4.39
N ALA A 177 23.69 3.20 4.91
CA ALA A 177 23.94 2.00 4.10
C ALA A 177 22.69 1.45 3.38
N LEU A 178 21.49 1.88 3.79
CA LEU A 178 20.24 1.51 3.13
C LEU A 178 19.66 2.72 2.42
N GLU A 179 19.33 2.55 1.14
CA GLU A 179 18.74 3.60 0.33
C GLU A 179 17.66 3.05 -0.60
N ARG A 180 16.95 3.94 -1.30
CA ARG A 180 16.04 3.55 -2.37
C ARG A 180 16.75 3.61 -3.70
N HIS A 181 16.61 2.55 -4.48
CA HIS A 181 17.01 2.56 -5.88
C HIS A 181 16.22 3.64 -6.65
N PRO A 182 16.86 4.46 -7.50
CA PRO A 182 16.21 5.59 -8.18
C PRO A 182 15.06 5.17 -9.10
N GLU A 183 15.23 4.08 -9.85
CA GLU A 183 14.21 3.62 -10.82
C GLU A 183 13.18 2.65 -10.24
N THR A 184 13.63 1.61 -9.54
CA THR A 184 12.74 0.54 -9.04
C THR A 184 12.11 0.87 -7.70
N HIS A 185 12.61 1.92 -7.02
CA HIS A 185 12.27 2.30 -5.65
C HIS A 185 12.45 1.18 -4.61
N ALA A 186 13.12 0.09 -4.97
CA ALA A 186 13.44 -0.99 -4.05
C ALA A 186 14.43 -0.50 -2.99
N ILE A 187 14.30 -1.01 -1.77
CA ILE A 187 15.32 -0.81 -0.74
C ILE A 187 16.55 -1.63 -1.12
N ILE A 188 17.69 -0.97 -1.25
CA ILE A 188 18.98 -1.56 -1.59
C ILE A 188 19.96 -1.34 -0.45
N LEU A 189 20.92 -2.26 -0.32
CA LEU A 189 21.98 -2.24 0.68
C LEU A 189 23.31 -1.95 -0.01
N ASN A 190 23.99 -0.89 0.44
CA ASN A 190 25.40 -0.71 0.21
C ASN A 190 26.19 -1.49 1.29
N ALA A 191 26.78 -2.60 0.90
CA ALA A 191 27.51 -3.48 1.82
C ALA A 191 28.79 -2.85 2.37
N GLU A 192 29.40 -1.89 1.67
CA GLU A 192 30.65 -1.24 2.08
C GLU A 192 30.43 -0.26 3.24
N LEU A 193 29.27 0.40 3.27
CA LEU A 193 28.89 1.32 4.36
C LEU A 193 28.28 0.58 5.56
N CYS A 194 27.92 -0.70 5.40
CA CYS A 194 27.19 -1.43 6.42
C CYS A 194 28.12 -1.95 7.53
N VAL A 195 27.96 -1.40 8.74
CA VAL A 195 28.70 -1.83 9.94
C VAL A 195 28.01 -2.96 10.73
N GLY A 196 26.88 -3.47 10.25
CA GLY A 196 26.20 -4.61 10.87
C GLY A 196 25.46 -4.33 12.19
N CYS A 197 25.12 -3.06 12.49
CA CYS A 197 24.53 -2.65 13.78
C CYS A 197 23.10 -3.12 14.09
N ALA A 198 22.44 -3.84 13.17
CA ALA A 198 21.08 -4.38 13.32
C ALA A 198 19.91 -3.39 13.52
N ALA A 199 20.14 -2.08 13.61
CA ALA A 199 19.10 -1.06 13.78
C ALA A 199 17.97 -1.14 12.73
N CYS A 200 18.30 -1.51 11.49
CA CYS A 200 17.32 -1.67 10.42
C CYS A 200 16.34 -2.84 10.67
N ALA A 201 16.81 -3.95 11.26
CA ALA A 201 15.96 -5.10 11.58
C ALA A 201 15.02 -4.78 12.74
N GLU A 202 15.50 -4.11 13.79
CA GLU A 202 14.67 -3.67 14.92
C GLU A 202 13.57 -2.69 14.48
N ALA A 203 13.90 -1.80 13.54
CA ALA A 203 12.94 -0.84 12.98
C ALA A 203 11.88 -1.48 12.07
N CYS A 204 12.03 -2.75 11.67
CA CYS A 204 11.13 -3.41 10.72
C CYS A 204 9.88 -3.97 11.43
N PRO A 205 8.67 -3.40 11.23
CA PRO A 205 7.47 -3.89 11.89
C PRO A 205 6.99 -5.25 11.35
N PHE A 206 7.56 -5.71 10.23
CA PHE A 206 7.19 -6.96 9.57
C PHE A 206 8.19 -8.10 9.82
N GLY A 207 9.24 -7.87 10.61
CA GLY A 207 10.28 -8.86 10.91
C GLY A 207 10.95 -9.45 9.65
N SER A 208 10.98 -8.71 8.54
CA SER A 208 11.38 -9.24 7.24
C SER A 208 12.88 -9.14 6.95
N ILE A 209 13.64 -8.56 7.88
CA ILE A 209 15.09 -8.36 7.76
C ILE A 209 15.75 -9.33 8.73
N HIS A 210 16.60 -10.20 8.21
CA HIS A 210 17.43 -11.10 9.02
C HIS A 210 18.90 -10.87 8.68
N PHE A 211 19.81 -11.33 9.54
CA PHE A 211 21.24 -11.11 9.38
C PHE A 211 21.95 -12.39 8.96
N LYS A 212 22.92 -12.24 8.06
CA LYS A 212 23.87 -13.27 7.68
C LYS A 212 25.24 -12.65 7.53
N GLU A 213 26.26 -13.27 8.12
CA GLU A 213 27.65 -12.79 8.03
C GLU A 213 27.78 -11.30 8.43
N GLN A 214 27.05 -10.89 9.47
CA GLN A 214 26.95 -9.49 9.95
C GLN A 214 26.33 -8.48 8.97
N GLN A 215 25.75 -8.94 7.85
CA GLN A 215 25.03 -8.10 6.91
C GLN A 215 23.53 -8.37 6.93
N PRO A 216 22.68 -7.33 6.78
CA PRO A 216 21.25 -7.50 6.66
C PRO A 216 20.87 -8.07 5.29
N VAL A 217 20.05 -9.11 5.29
CA VAL A 217 19.47 -9.72 4.10
C VAL A 217 18.11 -9.06 3.84
N ILE A 218 18.09 -8.16 2.84
CA ILE A 218 16.90 -7.36 2.48
C ILE A 218 16.50 -7.64 1.02
N CYS A 219 15.20 -7.73 0.77
CA CYS A 219 14.67 -7.84 -0.59
C CYS A 219 14.87 -6.53 -1.37
N ASP A 220 15.47 -6.65 -2.55
CA ASP A 220 15.72 -5.58 -3.53
C ASP A 220 14.71 -5.62 -4.70
N LEU A 221 13.56 -6.26 -4.48
CA LEU A 221 12.52 -6.54 -5.50
C LEU A 221 13.04 -7.26 -6.75
N CYS A 222 14.23 -7.85 -6.73
CA CYS A 222 14.86 -8.40 -7.94
C CYS A 222 14.88 -7.37 -9.10
N GLY A 223 15.15 -6.10 -8.79
CA GLY A 223 15.16 -5.02 -9.78
C GLY A 223 13.77 -4.68 -10.34
N GLY A 224 12.70 -4.94 -9.60
CA GLY A 224 11.32 -4.69 -10.03
C GLY A 224 10.62 -5.90 -10.68
N ASP A 225 11.30 -7.06 -10.76
CA ASP A 225 10.72 -8.32 -11.23
C ASP A 225 10.86 -9.45 -10.20
N PRO A 226 10.04 -9.47 -9.13
CA PRO A 226 10.24 -10.38 -8.01
C PRO A 226 9.96 -11.86 -8.38
N ARG A 227 11.01 -12.68 -8.43
CA ARG A 227 10.92 -14.12 -8.76
C ARG A 227 10.07 -14.95 -7.80
N CYS A 228 10.01 -14.54 -6.53
CA CYS A 228 9.17 -15.21 -5.54
C CYS A 228 7.67 -15.11 -5.86
N ILE A 229 7.24 -14.06 -6.57
CA ILE A 229 5.86 -13.86 -7.01
C ILE A 229 5.56 -14.74 -8.23
N GLU A 230 6.48 -14.78 -9.18
CA GLU A 230 6.36 -15.64 -10.37
C GLU A 230 6.15 -17.11 -9.99
N ARG A 231 6.82 -17.57 -8.93
CA ARG A 231 6.71 -18.95 -8.44
C ARG A 231 5.50 -19.20 -7.53
N CYS A 232 4.83 -18.16 -7.03
CA CYS A 232 3.72 -18.32 -6.09
C CYS A 232 2.46 -18.85 -6.78
N ALA A 233 2.23 -20.16 -6.68
CA ALA A 233 1.13 -20.84 -7.35
C ALA A 233 -0.26 -20.35 -6.89
N THR A 234 -0.42 -20.04 -5.61
CA THR A 234 -1.71 -19.64 -5.02
C THR A 234 -1.99 -18.14 -5.12
N GLY A 235 -1.02 -17.33 -5.56
CA GLY A 235 -1.15 -15.88 -5.57
C GLY A 235 -1.16 -15.25 -4.18
N ALA A 236 -0.60 -15.93 -3.17
CA ALA A 236 -0.37 -15.38 -1.82
C ALA A 236 0.60 -14.19 -1.82
N LEU A 237 1.55 -14.16 -2.78
CA LEU A 237 2.44 -13.04 -3.01
C LEU A 237 2.07 -12.34 -4.31
N ARG A 238 1.91 -11.02 -4.28
CA ARG A 238 1.63 -10.18 -5.45
C ARG A 238 2.46 -8.90 -5.41
N PHE A 239 2.66 -8.28 -6.56
CA PHE A 239 3.35 -7.01 -6.71
C PHE A 239 2.40 -6.00 -7.28
N GLY A 240 2.21 -4.87 -6.62
CA GLY A 240 1.30 -3.84 -7.11
C GLY A 240 1.03 -2.77 -6.08
N ARG A 241 0.07 -1.91 -6.40
CA ARG A 241 -0.40 -0.86 -5.50
C ARG A 241 -1.59 -1.38 -4.70
N ALA A 242 -1.66 -1.02 -3.43
CA ALA A 242 -2.80 -1.38 -2.60
C ALA A 242 -4.08 -0.75 -3.17
N GLY A 243 -5.15 -1.53 -3.29
CA GLY A 243 -6.43 -1.07 -3.85
C GLY A 243 -6.52 -1.06 -5.38
N GLU A 244 -5.42 -1.37 -6.09
CA GLU A 244 -5.42 -1.58 -7.54
C GLU A 244 -5.26 -3.07 -7.88
N ALA A 245 -5.53 -3.44 -9.13
CA ALA A 245 -5.15 -4.77 -9.62
C ALA A 245 -3.62 -4.94 -9.49
N ALA A 246 -3.20 -6.13 -9.07
CA ALA A 246 -1.77 -6.43 -8.97
C ALA A 246 -1.10 -6.33 -10.35
N LEU A 247 0.07 -5.70 -10.40
CA LEU A 247 0.89 -5.60 -11.60
C LEU A 247 1.49 -6.97 -11.98
N LYS A 248 1.85 -7.77 -10.96
CA LYS A 248 2.32 -9.16 -11.13
C LYS A 248 1.81 -10.04 -10.00
N GLY A 249 1.54 -11.30 -10.33
CA GLY A 249 1.00 -12.29 -9.39
C GLY A 249 -0.51 -12.12 -9.21
N GLY A 250 -1.24 -13.23 -9.31
CA GLY A 250 -2.69 -13.25 -9.23
C GLY A 250 -3.37 -13.45 -10.58
N ALA A 251 -3.30 -14.68 -11.10
CA ALA A 251 -4.35 -15.34 -11.88
C ALA A 251 -3.92 -16.79 -12.16
N ARG A 252 -4.15 -17.71 -11.22
CA ARG A 252 -4.29 -19.15 -11.54
C ARG A 252 -5.15 -19.85 -10.49
N ALA A 253 -6.28 -20.36 -10.98
CA ALA A 253 -7.30 -21.18 -10.32
C ALA A 253 -7.98 -20.57 -9.07
N VAL A 254 -8.98 -19.71 -9.29
CA VAL A 254 -10.21 -19.86 -8.52
C VAL A 254 -10.73 -21.27 -8.87
N MET A 255 -10.48 -22.26 -8.03
CA MET A 255 -11.37 -23.42 -7.98
C MET A 255 -12.73 -22.81 -7.63
N LYS A 256 -13.63 -22.72 -8.61
CA LYS A 256 -15.03 -22.43 -8.35
C LYS A 256 -15.49 -23.53 -7.39
N GLY A 257 -15.59 -23.20 -6.10
CA GLY A 257 -16.21 -24.07 -5.12
C GLY A 257 -17.61 -24.37 -5.65
N GLY A 258 -17.83 -25.64 -5.98
CA GLY A 258 -19.16 -26.16 -6.28
C GLY A 258 -20.08 -25.91 -5.09
N GLN A 259 -21.35 -25.73 -5.44
CA GLN A 259 -22.51 -25.50 -4.57
C GLN A 259 -22.58 -26.46 -3.38
#